data_AF-A0A497QYU7-F1
#
_entry.id   AF-A0A497QYU7-F1
#
_cell.length_a   1.000
_cell.length_b   1.000
_cell.length_c   1.000
_cell.angle_alpha   90.00
_cell.angle_beta   90.00
_cell.angle_gamma   90.00
#
_symmetry.space_group_name_H-M   'P 1'
#
loop_
_entity.id
_entity.type
_entity.pdbx_description
1 polymer ?
#
loop_
_entity_poly.entity_id
_entity_poly.type
_entity_poly.pdbx_seq_one_letter_code
_entity_poly.pdbx_strand_id
1 'polypeptide(L)'
;MGNKLLHHGLLSYAFRPLFIGTDYFTFYHKPCFDQRKEPYYGHCKITAILIDNSGRIIFNLKCQSCGFRDALKTHPFLWVPNKDEKCVYKRFYISPKLKSRVKKHWWDDL
;
A
#
# COMPACT_ATOMS: atom_id res chain seq x y z
N MET A 1 -7.52 -16.88 11.34
CA MET A 1 -8.43 -15.76 10.98
C MET A 1 -7.69 -14.81 10.05
N GLY A 2 -8.18 -14.62 8.82
CA GLY A 2 -7.51 -13.77 7.82
C GLY A 2 -7.55 -12.29 8.22
N ASN A 3 -6.47 -11.56 7.96
CA ASN A 3 -6.43 -10.11 8.14
C ASN A 3 -7.46 -9.46 7.19
N LYS A 4 -8.50 -8.79 7.73
CA LYS A 4 -9.46 -8.00 6.95
C LYS A 4 -8.74 -7.11 5.92
N LEU A 5 -9.06 -7.24 4.64
CA LEU A 5 -8.53 -6.38 3.59
C LEU A 5 -9.19 -4.99 3.71
N LEU A 6 -8.36 -3.95 3.65
CA LEU A 6 -8.77 -2.54 3.70
C LEU A 6 -8.57 -1.94 2.31
N HIS A 7 -9.67 -1.56 1.67
CA HIS A 7 -9.61 -0.75 0.45
C HIS A 7 -9.48 0.73 0.80
N HIS A 8 -10.21 1.25 1.79
CA HIS A 8 -10.10 2.64 2.23
C HIS A 8 -9.28 2.71 3.52
N GLY A 9 -8.33 3.64 3.56
CA GLY A 9 -7.65 3.98 4.79
C GLY A 9 -8.44 5.00 5.60
N LEU A 10 -8.07 5.19 6.86
CA LEU A 10 -8.70 6.14 7.79
C LEU A 10 -8.25 7.60 7.55
N LEU A 11 -7.43 7.85 6.52
CA LEU A 11 -6.80 9.15 6.23
C LEU A 11 -6.07 9.75 7.45
N SER A 12 -5.56 8.88 8.33
CA SER A 12 -4.91 9.26 9.58
C SER A 12 -3.54 9.91 9.37
N TYR A 13 -2.96 9.75 8.17
CA TYR A 13 -1.57 10.09 7.84
C TYR A 13 -0.52 9.50 8.80
N ALA A 14 -0.91 8.50 9.58
CA ALA A 14 -0.10 7.94 10.64
C ALA A 14 0.97 6.98 10.10
N PHE A 15 0.74 6.36 8.94
CA PHE A 15 1.72 5.51 8.29
C PHE A 15 2.52 6.29 7.24
N ARG A 16 3.85 6.13 7.26
CA ARG A 16 4.78 6.84 6.37
C ARG A 16 5.80 5.87 5.77
N PRO A 17 6.23 6.08 4.51
CA PRO A 17 7.37 5.36 3.96
C PRO A 17 8.67 5.81 4.65
N LEU A 18 9.62 4.89 4.76
CA LEU A 18 10.98 5.12 5.25
C LEU A 18 11.95 4.43 4.31
N PHE A 19 12.85 5.18 3.70
CA PHE A 19 13.91 4.64 2.85
C PHE A 19 14.95 3.88 3.70
N ILE A 20 15.36 2.71 3.21
CA ILE A 20 16.33 1.82 3.86
C ILE A 20 17.39 1.38 2.84
N GLY A 21 18.46 2.17 2.68
CA GLY A 21 19.56 1.85 1.76
C GLY A 21 19.27 2.18 0.28
N THR A 22 19.99 1.51 -0.63
CA THR A 22 20.21 1.87 -2.04
C THR A 22 18.95 2.24 -2.83
N ASP A 23 17.86 1.49 -2.65
CA ASP A 23 16.61 1.64 -3.40
C ASP A 23 15.38 1.04 -2.68
N TYR A 24 15.55 0.56 -1.46
CA TYR A 24 14.47 -0.08 -0.69
C TYR A 24 13.77 0.93 0.21
N PHE A 25 12.48 0.69 0.48
CA PHE A 25 11.74 1.39 1.51
C PHE A 25 10.86 0.42 2.30
N THR A 26 10.61 0.80 3.55
CA THR A 26 9.66 0.16 4.47
C THR A 26 8.60 1.17 4.89
N PHE A 27 7.68 0.77 5.76
CA PHE A 27 6.70 1.66 6.36
C PHE A 27 6.86 1.69 7.89
N TYR A 28 6.56 2.83 8.49
CA TYR A 28 6.47 2.99 9.93
C TYR A 28 5.18 3.74 10.32
N HIS A 29 4.70 3.46 11.53
CA HIS A 29 3.60 4.15 12.18
C HIS A 29 4.18 5.27 13.03
N LYS A 30 4.07 6.51 12.52
CA LYS A 30 4.71 7.71 13.05
C LYS A 30 4.53 7.88 14.56
N PRO A 31 3.33 7.77 15.16
CA PRO A 31 3.18 7.87 16.61
C PRO A 31 4.04 6.88 17.39
N CYS A 32 4.12 5.61 16.96
CA CYS A 32 4.92 4.60 17.64
C CYS A 32 6.42 4.72 17.36
N PHE A 33 6.79 5.22 16.18
CA PHE A 33 8.18 5.48 15.81
C PHE A 33 8.75 6.65 16.60
N ASP A 34 8.02 7.77 16.66
CA ASP A 34 8.41 8.97 17.43
C ASP A 34 8.59 8.65 18.93
N GLN A 35 7.71 7.80 19.47
CA GLN A 35 7.77 7.33 20.86
C GLN A 35 8.79 6.21 21.11
N ARG A 36 9.50 5.75 20.06
CA ARG A 36 10.43 4.60 20.11
C ARG A 36 9.81 3.38 20.79
N LYS A 37 8.56 3.06 20.43
CA LYS A 37 7.79 2.00 21.09
C LYS A 37 8.33 0.60 20.75
N GLU A 38 9.06 0.03 21.69
CA GLU A 38 9.57 -1.34 21.68
C GLU A 38 8.47 -2.41 21.42
N PRO A 39 8.83 -3.61 20.90
CA PRO A 39 10.16 -4.00 20.42
C PRO A 39 10.39 -3.63 18.94
N TYR A 40 9.36 -3.10 18.28
CA TYR A 40 9.37 -2.91 16.83
C TYR A 40 9.50 -1.45 16.42
N TYR A 41 9.61 -0.51 17.36
CA TYR A 41 9.85 0.92 17.11
C TYR A 41 8.89 1.54 16.07
N GLY A 42 7.64 1.09 16.04
CA GLY A 42 6.65 1.56 15.08
C GLY A 42 6.80 0.99 13.66
N HIS A 43 7.76 0.11 13.37
CA HIS A 43 7.86 -0.58 12.08
C HIS A 43 6.58 -1.37 11.76
N CYS A 44 6.26 -1.39 10.48
CA CYS A 44 5.00 -1.91 9.98
C CYS A 44 5.21 -3.16 9.12
N LYS A 45 4.30 -4.11 9.28
CA LYS A 45 4.18 -5.26 8.39
C LYS A 45 3.17 -4.95 7.28
N ILE A 46 3.56 -5.22 6.03
CA ILE A 46 2.62 -5.29 4.91
C ILE A 46 1.84 -6.61 5.04
N THR A 47 0.53 -6.51 5.22
CA THR A 47 -0.37 -7.65 5.42
C THR A 47 -1.07 -8.08 4.14
N ALA A 48 -1.25 -7.15 3.20
CA ALA A 48 -1.70 -7.41 1.85
C ALA A 48 -1.28 -6.26 0.92
N ILE A 49 -1.23 -6.54 -0.39
CA ILE A 49 -1.03 -5.54 -1.44
C ILE A 49 -2.16 -5.74 -2.43
N LEU A 50 -2.89 -4.67 -2.73
CA LEU A 50 -3.93 -4.64 -3.76
C LEU A 50 -3.45 -3.74 -4.89
N ILE A 51 -3.80 -4.11 -6.12
CA ILE A 51 -3.56 -3.29 -7.30
C ILE A 51 -4.91 -3.15 -7.99
N ASP A 52 -5.39 -1.92 -8.16
CA ASP A 52 -6.68 -1.65 -8.82
C ASP A 52 -6.53 -1.51 -10.34
N ASN A 53 -7.67 -1.39 -11.03
CA ASN A 53 -7.76 -1.23 -12.49
C ASN A 53 -7.07 0.02 -13.05
N SER A 54 -6.87 1.00 -12.19
CA SER A 54 -6.20 2.26 -12.44
C SER A 54 -4.72 2.18 -12.05
N GLY A 55 -4.16 0.99 -11.82
CA GLY A 55 -2.75 0.81 -11.48
C GLY A 55 -2.36 1.36 -10.11
N ARG A 56 -3.33 1.71 -9.27
CA ARG A 56 -3.05 2.18 -7.92
C ARG A 56 -2.60 1.01 -7.07
N ILE A 57 -1.50 1.18 -6.34
CA ILE A 57 -1.00 0.18 -5.40
C ILE A 57 -1.48 0.57 -4.00
N ILE A 58 -2.13 -0.36 -3.32
CA ILE A 58 -2.70 -0.17 -1.99
C ILE A 58 -1.99 -1.12 -1.03
N PHE A 59 -1.20 -0.56 -0.13
CA PHE A 59 -0.50 -1.29 0.92
C PHE A 59 -1.37 -1.37 2.16
N ASN A 60 -1.75 -2.58 2.56
CA ASN A 60 -2.43 -2.83 3.83
C ASN A 60 -1.40 -3.02 4.93
N LEU A 61 -1.32 -2.08 5.86
CA LEU A 61 -0.28 -2.01 6.86
C LEU A 61 -0.81 -2.38 8.24
N LYS A 62 0.05 -3.02 9.04
CA LYS A 62 -0.17 -3.22 10.47
C LYS A 62 1.08 -2.77 11.22
N CYS A 63 0.93 -1.81 12.13
CA CYS A 63 2.01 -1.45 13.05
C CYS A 63 2.31 -2.64 13.97
N GLN A 64 3.58 -3.05 14.04
CA GLN A 64 3.95 -4.19 14.87
C GLN A 64 3.96 -3.82 16.37
N SER A 65 4.19 -2.56 16.73
CA SER A 65 4.24 -2.10 18.14
C SER A 65 2.86 -1.89 18.79
N CYS A 66 1.84 -1.43 18.05
CA CYS A 66 0.50 -1.16 18.63
C CYS A 66 -0.63 -1.93 17.96
N GLY A 67 -0.35 -2.67 16.88
CA GLY A 67 -1.36 -3.41 16.15
C GLY A 67 -2.31 -2.57 15.30
N PHE A 68 -2.19 -1.23 15.31
CA PHE A 68 -3.01 -0.35 14.48
C PHE A 68 -2.88 -0.71 13.00
N ARG A 69 -3.98 -0.59 12.25
CA ARG A 69 -4.10 -1.03 10.87
C ARG A 69 -4.67 0.08 10.02
N ASP A 70 -4.10 0.28 8.85
CA ASP A 70 -4.58 1.25 7.87
C ASP A 70 -4.11 0.86 6.46
N ALA A 71 -4.59 1.57 5.45
CA ALA A 71 -4.18 1.39 4.06
C ALA A 71 -3.51 2.66 3.53
N LEU A 72 -2.34 2.50 2.91
CA LEU A 72 -1.66 3.56 2.18
C LEU A 72 -1.75 3.30 0.68
N LYS A 73 -2.21 4.30 -0.09
CA LYS A 73 -2.36 4.18 -1.55
C LYS A 73 -1.32 5.02 -2.25
N THR A 74 -0.75 4.50 -3.32
CA THR A 74 -0.07 5.35 -4.31
C THR A 74 -1.12 6.20 -5.02
N HIS A 75 -0.70 7.32 -5.61
CA HIS A 75 -1.55 8.11 -6.50
C HIS A 75 -0.83 8.25 -7.84
N PRO A 76 -0.88 7.23 -8.71
CA PRO A 76 -0.03 7.13 -9.91
C PRO A 76 -0.24 8.27 -10.92
N PHE A 77 -1.36 9.00 -10.81
CA PHE A 77 -1.71 10.11 -11.69
C PHE A 77 -1.69 11.47 -11.00
N LEU A 78 -1.18 11.55 -9.77
CA LEU A 78 -1.12 12.84 -9.09
C LEU A 78 -0.15 13.70 -9.89
N TRP A 79 -0.59 14.87 -10.33
CA TRP A 79 0.22 15.81 -11.12
C TRP A 79 0.52 15.38 -12.58
N VAL A 80 -0.14 14.35 -13.11
CA VAL A 80 -0.02 13.99 -14.54
C VAL A 80 -1.10 14.70 -15.36
N PRO A 81 -0.74 15.65 -16.26
CA PRO A 81 -1.72 16.31 -17.12
C PRO A 81 -2.31 15.33 -18.17
N ASN A 82 -3.57 15.55 -18.56
CA ASN A 82 -4.28 14.76 -19.58
C ASN A 82 -4.32 13.25 -19.29
N LYS A 83 -4.78 12.87 -18.09
CA LYS A 83 -4.95 11.46 -17.70
C LYS A 83 -5.80 10.70 -18.71
N ASP A 84 -5.24 9.66 -19.31
CA ASP A 84 -6.01 8.67 -20.05
C ASP A 84 -6.62 7.69 -19.02
N GLU A 85 -7.86 7.97 -18.62
CA GLU A 85 -8.60 7.17 -17.64
C GLU A 85 -8.89 5.74 -18.12
N LYS A 86 -8.71 5.47 -19.42
CA LYS A 86 -9.25 4.26 -20.06
C LYS A 86 -8.27 3.10 -20.17
N CYS A 87 -6.98 3.27 -19.90
CA CYS A 87 -6.02 2.18 -20.13
C CYS A 87 -4.76 2.25 -19.27
N VAL A 88 -4.75 1.58 -18.10
CA VAL A 88 -3.64 1.75 -17.14
C VAL A 88 -2.76 0.51 -16.94
N TYR A 89 -3.31 -0.71 -17.02
CA TYR A 89 -2.49 -1.92 -16.82
C TYR A 89 -1.38 -2.12 -17.87
N LYS A 90 -1.48 -1.47 -19.04
CA LYS A 90 -0.43 -1.53 -20.08
C LYS A 90 0.91 -0.94 -19.62
N ARG A 91 0.94 -0.14 -18.56
CA ARG A 91 2.16 0.52 -18.04
C ARG A 91 2.87 -0.31 -16.97
N PHE A 92 2.22 -1.31 -16.39
CA PHE A 92 2.83 -2.19 -15.41
C PHE A 92 3.47 -3.38 -16.11
N TYR A 93 4.79 -3.45 -16.05
CA TYR A 93 5.52 -4.65 -16.45
C TYR A 93 5.35 -5.71 -15.36
N ILE A 94 4.23 -6.43 -15.44
CA ILE A 94 3.93 -7.55 -14.58
C ILE A 94 4.61 -8.79 -15.15
N SER A 95 5.37 -9.52 -14.33
CA SER A 95 5.97 -10.78 -14.77
C SER A 95 4.88 -11.74 -15.30
N PRO A 96 5.16 -12.59 -16.30
CA PRO A 96 4.15 -13.51 -16.84
C PRO A 96 3.44 -14.35 -15.77
N LYS A 97 4.19 -14.77 -14.74
CA LYS A 97 3.69 -15.54 -13.59
C LYS A 97 2.73 -14.75 -12.70
N LEU A 98 2.96 -13.45 -12.52
CA LEU A 98 2.04 -12.60 -11.76
C LEU A 98 0.83 -12.23 -12.62
N LYS A 99 1.03 -11.98 -13.92
CA LYS A 99 -0.04 -11.67 -14.88
C LYS A 99 -1.09 -12.78 -14.96
N SER A 100 -0.69 -14.05 -14.94
CA SER A 100 -1.62 -15.19 -14.95
C SER A 100 -2.44 -15.34 -13.66
N ARG A 101 -2.08 -14.60 -12.60
CA ARG A 101 -2.77 -14.60 -11.30
C ARG A 101 -3.64 -13.37 -11.10
N VAL A 102 -3.52 -12.34 -11.93
CA VAL A 102 -4.39 -11.17 -11.90
C VAL A 102 -5.77 -11.58 -12.41
N LYS A 103 -6.80 -11.41 -11.57
CA LYS A 103 -8.21 -11.65 -11.90
C LYS A 103 -8.98 -10.34 -11.71
N LYS A 104 -10.22 -10.27 -12.23
CA LYS A 104 -11.15 -9.22 -11.80
C LYS A 104 -11.52 -9.47 -10.34
N HIS A 105 -11.36 -8.48 -9.49
CA HIS A 105 -11.70 -8.55 -8.07
C HIS A 105 -12.94 -7.70 -7.77
N TRP A 106 -13.65 -8.05 -6.70
CA TRP A 106 -14.84 -7.31 -6.27
C TRP A 106 -14.55 -5.86 -5.84
N TRP A 107 -13.28 -5.54 -5.57
CA TRP A 107 -12.83 -4.17 -5.26
C TRP A 107 -12.34 -3.40 -6.50
N ASP A 108 -12.40 -3.99 -7.70
CA ASP A 108 -12.01 -3.28 -8.94
C ASP A 108 -13.11 -2.31 -9.43
N ASP A 109 -14.34 -2.47 -8.94
CA ASP A 109 -15.51 -1.64 -9.28
C ASP A 109 -15.84 -0.58 -8.20
N LEU A 110 -14.95 -0.39 -7.20
CA LEU A 110 -15.08 0.58 -6.08
C LEU A 110 -14.22 1.83 -6.25
#